data_AF-A0A701GNB5-F1
#
_entry.id   AF-A0A701GNB5-F1
#
_cell.length_a   1.000
_cell.length_b   1.000
_cell.length_c   1.000
_cell.angle_alpha   90.00
_cell.angle_beta   90.00
_cell.angle_gamma   90.00
#
_symmetry.space_group_name_H-M   'P 1'
#
loop_
_entity.id
_entity.type
_entity.pdbx_description
1 polymer ?
#
loop_
_entity_poly.entity_id
_entity_poly.type
_entity_poly.pdbx_seq_one_letter_code
_entity_poly.pdbx_strand_id
1 'polypeptide(L)'
;LGEDPWLRLRELKKAMPKTPLQMLLRGQNLLGYRHYADDVVERFVERAVKNGMDVFRVFDAMNDPRNMKAALQAVRSHGAHAQGTLSYTTSPAHTLQTWLDLTEQLLETGVDSIAIKDMSGIL
;
A
#
# COMPACT_ATOMS: atom_id res chain seq x y z
N LEU A 1 19.53 13.03 -3.59
CA LEU A 1 18.81 14.13 -4.27
C LEU A 1 18.81 15.42 -3.45
N GLY A 2 18.94 15.38 -2.11
CA GLY A 2 18.95 16.61 -1.30
C GLY A 2 17.58 17.32 -1.26
N GLU A 3 16.50 16.56 -1.46
CA GLU A 3 15.12 17.05 -1.52
C GLU A 3 14.30 16.48 -0.37
N ASP A 4 13.34 17.26 0.13
CA ASP A 4 12.32 16.81 1.07
C ASP A 4 11.21 16.04 0.30
N PRO A 5 10.97 14.75 0.61
CA PRO A 5 9.92 13.97 -0.05
C PRO A 5 8.51 14.55 0.18
N TRP A 6 8.25 15.21 1.31
CA TRP A 6 6.95 15.84 1.58
C TRP A 6 6.73 17.07 0.70
N LEU A 7 7.78 17.86 0.47
CA LEU A 7 7.71 18.99 -0.46
C LEU A 7 7.46 18.49 -1.88
N ARG A 8 8.16 17.44 -2.31
CA ARG A 8 7.93 16.82 -3.62
C ARG A 8 6.47 16.41 -3.81
N LEU A 9 5.86 15.74 -2.82
CA LEU A 9 4.45 15.34 -2.90
C LEU A 9 3.52 16.56 -3.05
N ARG A 10 3.73 17.62 -2.26
CA ARG A 10 2.92 18.85 -2.36
C ARG A 10 3.04 19.51 -3.73
N GLU A 11 4.25 19.61 -4.27
CA GLU A 11 4.48 20.20 -5.60
C GLU A 11 3.85 19.34 -6.71
N LEU A 12 3.95 18.01 -6.62
CA LEU A 12 3.27 17.12 -7.56
C LEU A 12 1.75 17.26 -7.50
N LYS A 13 1.16 17.35 -6.30
CA LYS A 13 -0.30 17.54 -6.15
C LYS A 13 -0.76 18.88 -6.70
N LYS A 14 0.03 19.94 -6.48
CA LYS A 14 -0.22 21.27 -7.03
C LYS A 14 -0.16 21.27 -8.57
N ALA A 15 0.81 20.56 -9.15
CA ALA A 15 0.98 20.49 -10.60
C ALA A 15 -0.07 19.59 -11.29
N MET A 16 -0.62 18.59 -10.59
CA MET A 16 -1.58 17.61 -11.14
C MET A 16 -2.87 17.55 -10.30
N PRO A 17 -3.66 18.65 -10.20
CA PRO A 17 -4.76 18.75 -9.25
C PRO A 17 -5.96 17.82 -9.54
N LYS A 18 -6.07 17.32 -10.78
CA LYS A 18 -7.21 16.50 -11.24
C LYS A 18 -6.88 15.01 -11.33
N THR A 19 -5.63 14.62 -11.12
CA THR A 19 -5.18 13.24 -11.24
C THR A 19 -4.97 12.66 -9.85
N PRO A 20 -5.60 11.53 -9.50
CA PRO A 20 -5.29 10.84 -8.26
C PRO A 20 -3.81 10.43 -8.23
N LEU A 21 -3.09 10.86 -7.21
CA LEU A 21 -1.71 10.47 -6.99
C LEU A 21 -1.67 9.11 -6.29
N GLN A 22 -0.81 8.23 -6.75
CA GLN A 22 -0.63 6.89 -6.21
C GLN A 22 0.77 6.70 -5.63
N MET A 23 0.87 6.02 -4.49
CA MET A 23 2.13 5.54 -3.93
C MET A 23 2.14 4.02 -3.72
N LEU A 24 3.35 3.49 -3.62
CA LEU A 24 3.63 2.14 -3.12
C LEU A 24 4.02 2.24 -1.64
N LEU A 25 3.36 1.48 -0.77
CA LEU A 25 3.59 1.45 0.67
C LEU A 25 3.80 0.01 1.13
N ARG A 26 4.90 -0.27 1.84
CA ARG A 26 5.21 -1.64 2.29
C ARG A 26 4.61 -1.91 3.68
N GLY A 27 3.28 -1.92 3.78
CA GLY A 27 2.55 -2.29 5.00
C GLY A 27 3.17 -1.70 6.28
N GLN A 28 3.41 -2.57 7.27
CA GLN A 28 4.02 -2.22 8.55
C GLN A 28 5.46 -1.66 8.46
N ASN A 29 6.16 -1.92 7.35
CA ASN A 29 7.48 -1.34 7.10
C ASN A 29 7.41 0.12 6.61
N LEU A 30 6.25 0.59 6.17
CA LEU A 30 6.09 1.89 5.50
C LEU A 30 7.05 2.02 4.31
N LEU A 31 7.95 3.00 4.38
CA LEU A 31 9.06 3.21 3.44
C LEU A 31 10.42 3.01 4.11
N GLY A 32 10.43 2.39 5.30
CA GLY A 32 11.62 2.11 6.09
C GLY A 32 12.08 0.66 6.01
N TYR A 33 13.02 0.30 6.89
CA TYR A 33 13.75 -0.97 6.85
C TYR A 33 13.27 -2.01 7.87
N ARG A 34 12.28 -1.68 8.71
CA ARG A 34 11.77 -2.55 9.79
C ARG A 34 10.28 -2.31 10.00
N HIS A 35 9.62 -3.16 10.77
CA HIS A 35 8.25 -2.89 11.22
C HIS A 35 8.23 -1.69 12.17
N TYR A 36 7.20 -0.86 12.03
CA TYR A 36 6.90 0.24 12.93
C TYR A 36 5.67 -0.08 13.77
N ALA A 37 5.49 0.64 14.88
CA ALA A 37 4.27 0.55 15.67
C ALA A 37 3.09 1.16 14.91
N ASP A 38 1.88 0.72 15.23
CA ASP A 38 0.66 1.10 14.50
C ASP A 38 0.41 2.61 14.51
N ASP A 39 0.76 3.29 15.59
CA ASP A 39 0.65 4.75 15.73
C ASP A 39 1.53 5.52 14.72
N VAL A 40 2.72 5.00 14.42
CA VAL A 40 3.60 5.54 13.38
C VAL A 40 3.03 5.26 11.98
N VAL A 41 2.43 4.08 11.77
CA VAL A 41 1.79 3.73 10.51
C VAL A 41 0.61 4.65 10.22
N GLU A 42 -0.29 4.81 11.20
CA GLU A 42 -1.43 5.72 11.10
C GLU A 42 -0.97 7.16 10.85
N ARG A 43 0.02 7.65 11.62
CA ARG A 43 0.54 9.00 11.45
C ARG A 43 1.15 9.21 10.05
N PHE A 44 1.87 8.23 9.52
CA PHE A 44 2.44 8.33 8.18
C PHE A 44 1.34 8.47 7.12
N VAL A 45 0.32 7.62 7.18
CA VAL A 45 -0.81 7.64 6.24
C VAL A 45 -1.59 8.94 6.35
N GLU A 46 -1.92 9.39 7.57
CA GLU A 46 -2.59 10.68 7.81
C GLU A 46 -1.84 11.83 7.12
N ARG A 47 -0.51 11.87 7.28
CA ARG A 47 0.31 12.93 6.69
C ARG A 47 0.42 12.79 5.18
N ALA A 48 0.50 11.58 4.63
CA ALA A 48 0.52 11.35 3.19
C ALA A 48 -0.78 11.83 2.53
N VAL A 49 -1.94 11.50 3.09
CA VAL A 49 -3.25 11.99 2.62
C VAL A 49 -3.32 13.51 2.71
N LYS A 50 -2.96 14.11 3.86
CA LYS A 50 -2.98 15.57 4.05
C LYS A 50 -2.09 16.34 3.07
N ASN A 51 -1.02 15.72 2.55
CA ASN A 51 -0.14 16.34 1.57
C ASN A 51 -0.56 16.04 0.11
N GLY A 52 -1.61 15.23 -0.11
CA GLY A 52 -2.21 15.03 -1.43
C GLY A 52 -2.09 13.63 -2.02
N MET A 53 -1.74 12.61 -1.24
CA MET A 53 -1.81 11.23 -1.70
C MET A 53 -3.27 10.76 -1.76
N ASP A 54 -3.69 10.18 -2.88
CA ASP A 54 -5.08 9.76 -3.10
C ASP A 54 -5.23 8.23 -3.09
N VAL A 55 -4.23 7.49 -3.59
CA VAL A 55 -4.26 6.02 -3.73
C VAL A 55 -3.03 5.39 -3.06
N PHE A 56 -3.27 4.41 -2.21
CA PHE A 56 -2.21 3.66 -1.53
C PHE A 56 -2.23 2.22 -2.00
N ARG A 57 -1.22 1.83 -2.79
CA ARG A 57 -0.93 0.44 -3.07
C ARG A 57 -0.13 -0.14 -1.91
N VAL A 58 -0.81 -0.83 -1.02
CA VAL A 58 -0.21 -1.46 0.17
C VAL A 58 0.15 -2.90 -0.16
N PHE A 59 1.41 -3.27 0.09
CA PHE A 59 1.90 -4.63 -0.14
C PHE A 59 2.75 -5.11 1.04
N ASP A 60 2.89 -6.43 1.16
CA ASP A 60 3.89 -7.09 1.99
C ASP A 60 4.74 -8.01 1.11
N ALA A 61 6.02 -8.16 1.46
CA ALA A 61 6.95 -8.98 0.68
C ALA A 61 6.70 -10.48 0.84
N MET A 62 6.12 -10.90 1.96
CA MET A 62 5.79 -12.29 2.27
C MET A 62 4.32 -12.62 1.99
N ASN A 63 3.55 -11.67 1.44
CA ASN A 63 2.11 -11.78 1.26
C ASN A 63 1.35 -12.08 2.57
N ASP A 64 1.81 -11.54 3.71
CA ASP A 64 1.11 -11.67 4.99
C ASP A 64 0.12 -10.51 5.20
N PRO A 65 -1.22 -10.76 5.17
CA PRO A 65 -2.22 -9.69 5.31
C PRO A 65 -2.17 -8.97 6.64
N ARG A 66 -1.66 -9.62 7.70
CA ARG A 66 -1.52 -9.02 9.03
C ARG A 66 -0.60 -7.79 8.97
N ASN A 67 0.44 -7.85 8.15
CA ASN A 67 1.39 -6.75 7.96
C ASN A 67 0.82 -5.61 7.09
N MET A 68 -0.29 -5.83 6.38
CA MET A 68 -0.94 -4.81 5.56
C MET A 68 -2.13 -4.16 6.28
N LYS A 69 -2.73 -4.86 7.24
CA LYS A 69 -3.99 -4.48 7.89
C LYS A 69 -3.97 -3.06 8.48
N ALA A 70 -2.98 -2.71 9.30
CA ALA A 70 -2.93 -1.39 9.95
C ALA A 70 -2.84 -0.26 8.91
N ALA A 71 -1.99 -0.41 7.89
CA ALA A 71 -1.87 0.56 6.81
C ALA A 71 -3.16 0.68 5.99
N LEU A 72 -3.78 -0.43 5.60
CA LEU A 72 -5.04 -0.44 4.85
C LEU A 72 -6.17 0.23 5.63
N GLN A 73 -6.29 -0.07 6.93
CA GLN A 73 -7.29 0.56 7.80
C GLN A 73 -7.06 2.06 7.95
N ALA A 74 -5.80 2.49 8.14
CA ALA A 74 -5.45 3.91 8.21
C ALA A 74 -5.75 4.67 6.90
N VAL A 75 -5.54 4.03 5.74
CA VAL A 75 -5.83 4.65 4.43
C VAL A 75 -7.34 4.93 4.32
N ARG A 76 -8.15 3.95 4.67
CA ARG A 76 -9.62 4.08 4.64
C ARG A 76 -10.15 5.06 5.68
N SER A 77 -9.62 5.05 6.90
CA SER A 77 -10.05 5.98 7.95
C SER A 77 -9.78 7.45 7.58
N HIS A 78 -8.78 7.69 6.72
CA HIS A 78 -8.47 9.01 6.17
C HIS A 78 -9.10 9.28 4.79
N GLY A 79 -9.98 8.41 4.30
CA GLY A 79 -10.79 8.63 3.10
C GLY A 79 -10.03 8.52 1.77
N ALA A 80 -8.85 7.89 1.77
CA ALA A 80 -8.10 7.60 0.55
C ALA A 80 -8.39 6.18 0.04
N HIS A 81 -8.00 5.89 -1.21
CA HIS A 81 -8.22 4.60 -1.84
C HIS A 81 -7.20 3.57 -1.35
N ALA A 82 -7.66 2.53 -0.66
CA ALA A 82 -6.87 1.41 -0.17
C ALA A 82 -6.80 0.29 -1.21
N GLN A 83 -5.66 0.12 -1.86
CA GLN A 83 -5.40 -0.96 -2.81
C GLN A 83 -4.52 -2.03 -2.16
N GLY A 84 -5.10 -3.19 -1.84
CA GLY A 84 -4.36 -4.37 -1.38
C GLY A 84 -3.56 -5.00 -2.51
N THR A 85 -2.45 -5.67 -2.21
CA THR A 85 -1.52 -6.16 -3.24
C THR A 85 -1.15 -7.61 -3.04
N LEU A 86 -1.19 -8.38 -4.13
CA LEU A 86 -0.60 -9.71 -4.25
C LEU A 86 0.79 -9.57 -4.87
N SER A 87 1.85 -9.80 -4.11
CA SER A 87 3.22 -9.86 -4.62
C SER A 87 3.40 -11.20 -5.33
N TYR A 88 3.22 -11.22 -6.66
CA TYR A 88 3.19 -12.45 -7.45
C TYR A 88 4.53 -13.20 -7.43
N THR A 89 4.45 -14.53 -7.41
CA THR A 89 5.61 -15.42 -7.52
C THR A 89 5.16 -16.81 -7.98
N THR A 90 6.11 -17.66 -8.37
CA THR A 90 5.88 -19.06 -8.71
C THR A 90 6.69 -19.97 -7.77
N SER A 91 6.02 -20.93 -7.15
CA SER A 91 6.66 -21.95 -6.31
C SER A 91 5.67 -23.11 -6.07
N PRO A 92 6.12 -24.27 -5.57
CA PRO A 92 5.22 -25.37 -5.18
C PRO A 92 4.15 -24.98 -4.15
N ALA A 93 4.39 -23.94 -3.34
CA ALA A 93 3.45 -23.46 -2.33
C ALA A 93 2.41 -22.46 -2.86
N HIS A 94 2.58 -21.94 -4.09
CA HIS A 94 1.72 -20.90 -4.65
C HIS A 94 0.83 -21.53 -5.74
N THR A 95 -0.47 -21.65 -5.45
CA THR A 95 -1.50 -22.17 -6.34
C THR A 95 -2.58 -21.12 -6.60
N LEU A 96 -3.49 -21.36 -7.54
CA LEU A 96 -4.66 -20.50 -7.74
C LEU A 96 -5.45 -20.34 -6.43
N GLN A 97 -5.68 -21.43 -5.70
CA GLN A 97 -6.41 -21.37 -4.44
C GLN A 97 -5.72 -20.46 -3.42
N THR A 98 -4.39 -20.56 -3.27
CA THR A 98 -3.67 -19.69 -2.32
C THR A 98 -3.78 -18.20 -2.68
N TRP A 99 -3.85 -17.88 -3.98
CA TRP A 99 -4.05 -16.48 -4.41
C TRP A 99 -5.49 -16.00 -4.18
N LEU A 100 -6.49 -16.89 -4.36
CA LEU A 100 -7.89 -16.59 -4.04
C LEU A 100 -8.07 -16.38 -2.53
N ASP A 101 -7.52 -17.26 -1.69
CA ASP A 101 -7.59 -17.15 -0.22
C ASP A 101 -6.96 -15.83 0.28
N LEU A 102 -5.81 -15.45 -0.28
CA LEU A 102 -5.16 -14.18 0.03
C LEU A 102 -6.01 -12.98 -0.42
N THR A 103 -6.65 -13.09 -1.58
CA THR A 103 -7.55 -12.06 -2.09
C THR A 103 -8.76 -11.88 -1.17
N GLU A 104 -9.38 -12.97 -0.73
CA GLU A 104 -10.49 -12.94 0.23
C GLU A 104 -10.08 -12.29 1.56
N GLN A 105 -8.93 -12.65 2.12
CA GLN A 105 -8.40 -12.02 3.34
C GLN A 105 -8.18 -10.51 3.18
N LEU A 106 -7.73 -10.05 2.00
CA LEU A 106 -7.61 -8.63 1.72
C LEU A 106 -8.99 -7.96 1.60
N LEU A 107 -9.97 -8.60 0.94
CA LEU A 107 -11.34 -8.09 0.86
C LEU A 107 -11.99 -7.93 2.23
N GLU A 108 -11.72 -8.83 3.18
CA GLU A 108 -12.21 -8.74 4.57
C GLU A 108 -11.66 -7.52 5.32
N THR A 109 -10.48 -7.02 4.96
CA THR A 109 -9.97 -5.73 5.49
C THR A 109 -10.67 -4.51 4.88
N GLY A 110 -11.45 -4.74 3.82
CA GLY A 110 -12.28 -3.77 3.12
C GLY A 110 -11.51 -2.89 2.14
N VAL A 111 -10.49 -3.44 1.48
CA VAL A 111 -9.79 -2.77 0.38
C VAL A 111 -10.75 -2.33 -0.72
N ASP A 112 -10.45 -1.21 -1.36
CA ASP A 112 -11.24 -0.66 -2.47
C ASP A 112 -10.87 -1.31 -3.82
N SER A 113 -9.64 -1.84 -3.94
CA SER A 113 -9.25 -2.69 -5.07
C SER A 113 -8.05 -3.59 -4.75
N ILE A 114 -7.76 -4.52 -5.66
CA ILE A 114 -6.63 -5.46 -5.57
C ILE A 114 -5.64 -5.19 -6.71
N ALA A 115 -4.35 -5.24 -6.42
CA ALA A 115 -3.27 -5.18 -7.39
C ALA A 115 -2.51 -6.51 -7.44
N ILE A 116 -2.28 -7.02 -8.65
CA ILE A 116 -1.32 -8.10 -8.89
C ILE A 116 0.02 -7.44 -9.24
N LYS A 117 1.04 -7.70 -8.43
CA LYS A 117 2.35 -7.07 -8.56
C LYS A 117 3.41 -8.12 -8.90
N ASP A 118 3.75 -8.21 -10.17
CA ASP A 118 4.91 -8.96 -10.63
C ASP A 118 6.15 -8.04 -10.66
N MET A 119 7.05 -8.21 -9.68
CA MET A 119 8.30 -7.43 -9.62
C MET A 119 9.36 -7.96 -10.59
N SER A 120 9.24 -9.24 -10.97
CA SER A 120 10.28 -10.01 -11.64
C SER A 120 10.02 -10.24 -13.13
N GLY A 121 8.81 -9.96 -13.62
CA GLY A 121 8.44 -10.16 -15.02
C GLY A 121 8.27 -11.64 -15.38
N ILE A 122 7.66 -12.43 -14.49
CA ILE A 122 7.47 -13.89 -14.61
C ILE A 122 6.00 -14.33 -14.73
N LEU A 123 5.05 -13.39 -14.75
CA LEU A 123 3.63 -13.68 -14.99
C LEU A 123 3.36 -13.97 -16.46
#